data_AF-A0A7C4X1I5-F1
#
_entry.id   AF-A0A7C4X1I5-F1
#
_cell.length_a   1.000
_cell.length_b   1.000
_cell.length_c   1.000
_cell.angle_alpha   90.00
_cell.angle_beta   90.00
_cell.angle_gamma   90.00
#
_symmetry.space_group_name_H-M   'P 1'
#
loop_
_entity.id
_entity.type
_entity.pdbx_description
1 polymer ?
#
loop_
_entity_poly.entity_id
_entity_poly.type
_entity_poly.pdbx_seq_one_letter_code
_entity_poly.pdbx_strand_id
1 'polypeptide(L)'
;MKRKYYFLGMALMLFSNSLQGQWYNNTTTVENPLMIKKTTLPISIDGNPNDVAWTALEWIPLTKSNNRSTNFSAYFKISYDDANVYVLVKVYDDTPFYTYNSEWQSDNVAIYFSMDLIYTGEDIYSEGMWHIRYLSGQSSSLQKVTGRTGNNGDTWQVGTILQNSNFKVAQMDYYPYFVEWQVPWNLLIGNSNFDHQNFKFEIEVDNCNSYYEREQLFWNSNYDDQWTSNRNMGYVRLSDVTLNPEICKQYVDSLKLSRDSISLLTNQLNQLNIEKTNLTNSLNQLQLTLNQTERERNTIADSLATLYNLLVKNQYIKILAFNEVTTTVAMKQGTVNLHLYPNPARNRMVIECSENITSYSIYTTSGTLITTSAISPANPDRYEIELPLLAPGLYNLHLQTNKGTIAVLFLRQ
;
A
#
# COMPACT_ATOMS: atom_id res chain seq x y z
N MET A 1 -18.60 37.40 4.31
CA MET A 1 -17.77 36.24 4.68
C MET A 1 -17.41 35.44 3.43
N LYS A 2 -16.31 35.79 2.77
CA LYS A 2 -15.74 35.04 1.63
C LYS A 2 -14.34 34.59 2.05
N ARG A 3 -14.22 33.36 2.58
CA ARG A 3 -12.95 32.64 2.83
C ARG A 3 -13.33 31.29 3.43
N LYS A 4 -13.39 30.24 2.62
CA LYS A 4 -13.31 28.82 3.08
C LYS A 4 -13.28 27.74 1.98
N TYR A 5 -13.30 28.08 0.68
CA TYR A 5 -13.33 27.07 -0.39
C TYR A 5 -12.01 26.83 -1.15
N TYR A 6 -10.89 27.44 -0.75
CA TYR A 6 -9.60 27.26 -1.46
C TYR A 6 -8.68 26.16 -0.90
N PHE A 7 -9.00 25.55 0.25
CA PHE A 7 -8.09 24.58 0.88
C PHE A 7 -8.32 23.11 0.49
N LEU A 8 -9.51 22.73 0.00
CA LEU A 8 -9.79 21.33 -0.34
C LEU A 8 -9.38 20.94 -1.77
N GLY A 9 -9.40 21.88 -2.72
CA GLY A 9 -8.95 21.63 -4.09
C GLY A 9 -7.43 21.51 -4.23
N MET A 10 -6.67 22.16 -3.36
CA MET A 10 -5.21 22.13 -3.37
C MET A 10 -4.66 20.81 -2.80
N ALA A 11 -5.32 20.22 -1.82
CA ALA A 11 -4.91 18.93 -1.25
C ALA A 11 -5.03 17.78 -2.26
N LEU A 12 -6.10 17.72 -3.07
CA LEU A 12 -6.31 16.62 -4.03
C LEU A 12 -5.37 16.69 -5.24
N MET A 13 -4.95 17.88 -5.67
CA MET A 13 -3.90 18.06 -6.70
C MET A 13 -2.48 17.81 -6.15
N LEU A 14 -2.24 18.01 -4.85
CA LEU A 14 -0.95 17.75 -4.23
C LEU A 14 -0.73 16.26 -3.94
N PHE A 15 -1.78 15.46 -3.71
CA PHE A 15 -1.66 14.00 -3.50
C PHE A 15 -1.54 13.18 -4.80
N SER A 16 -2.04 13.68 -5.94
CA SER A 16 -1.91 12.99 -7.23
C SER A 16 -0.55 13.26 -7.90
N ASN A 17 -0.02 14.48 -7.77
CA ASN A 17 1.31 14.82 -8.27
C ASN A 17 2.45 14.32 -7.37
N SER A 18 2.24 14.17 -6.06
CA SER A 18 3.26 13.63 -5.16
C SER A 18 3.48 12.11 -5.32
N LEU A 19 2.43 11.36 -5.68
CA LEU A 19 2.55 9.93 -5.99
C LEU A 19 3.04 9.65 -7.41
N GLN A 20 2.85 10.54 -8.39
CA GLN A 20 3.55 10.42 -9.67
C GLN A 20 5.02 10.88 -9.60
N GLY A 21 5.37 11.76 -8.66
CA GLY A 21 6.73 12.28 -8.49
C GLY A 21 7.65 11.47 -7.56
N GLN A 22 7.12 10.61 -6.67
CA GLN A 22 7.94 9.85 -5.71
C GLN A 22 8.31 8.43 -6.17
N TRP A 23 7.64 7.87 -7.17
CA TRP A 23 7.98 6.53 -7.69
C TRP A 23 9.00 6.54 -8.83
N TYR A 24 9.48 7.71 -9.24
CA TYR A 24 10.47 7.85 -10.32
C TYR A 24 11.81 8.46 -9.91
N ASN A 25 11.99 8.89 -8.65
CA ASN A 25 13.21 9.63 -8.25
C ASN A 25 14.05 8.98 -7.15
N ASN A 26 13.80 7.72 -6.80
CA ASN A 26 14.74 6.94 -5.97
C ASN A 26 15.63 5.99 -6.79
N THR A 27 15.69 6.19 -8.10
CA THR A 27 16.88 5.76 -8.84
C THR A 27 17.85 6.93 -8.77
N THR A 28 18.82 6.84 -7.88
CA THR A 28 20.10 7.52 -8.12
C THR A 28 20.49 7.08 -9.52
N THR A 29 20.32 7.95 -10.53
CA THR A 29 20.75 7.65 -11.89
C THR A 29 22.26 7.59 -11.83
N VAL A 30 22.76 6.39 -11.62
CA VAL A 30 24.17 6.08 -11.68
C VAL A 30 24.61 6.33 -13.12
N GLU A 31 25.48 7.31 -13.32
CA GLU A 31 26.11 7.50 -14.62
C GLU A 31 27.05 6.31 -14.88
N ASN A 32 26.73 5.50 -15.88
CA ASN A 32 27.56 4.41 -16.42
C ASN A 32 27.97 3.30 -15.43
N PRO A 33 27.02 2.55 -14.83
CA PRO A 33 27.38 1.38 -14.04
C PRO A 33 28.05 0.30 -14.93
N LEU A 34 28.97 -0.47 -14.35
CA LEU A 34 29.42 -1.71 -14.96
C LEU A 34 28.27 -2.73 -14.93
N MET A 35 27.79 -3.13 -16.10
CA MET A 35 26.77 -4.16 -16.22
C MET A 35 27.41 -5.54 -16.11
N ILE A 36 27.02 -6.34 -15.12
CA ILE A 36 27.52 -7.71 -14.94
C ILE A 36 26.42 -8.72 -15.27
N LYS A 37 26.81 -9.85 -15.86
CA LYS A 37 25.87 -10.86 -16.34
C LYS A 37 25.65 -11.95 -15.29
N LYS A 38 24.43 -12.48 -15.25
CA LYS A 38 24.17 -13.70 -14.50
C LYS A 38 24.75 -14.88 -15.29
N THR A 39 25.44 -15.79 -14.60
CA THR A 39 25.85 -17.07 -15.16
C THR A 39 24.81 -18.14 -14.84
N THR A 40 24.56 -19.03 -15.80
CA THR A 40 23.83 -20.29 -15.60
C THR A 40 24.76 -21.50 -15.67
N LEU A 41 26.03 -21.25 -15.98
CA LEU A 41 27.09 -22.25 -16.05
C LEU A 41 27.81 -22.29 -14.70
N PRO A 42 28.20 -23.49 -14.23
CA PRO A 42 28.97 -23.62 -13.00
C PRO A 42 30.34 -22.92 -13.15
N ILE A 43 30.80 -22.33 -12.05
CA ILE A 43 32.15 -21.81 -11.89
C ILE A 43 32.81 -22.62 -10.78
N SER A 44 33.91 -23.30 -11.12
CA SER A 44 34.78 -23.94 -10.15
C SER A 44 35.75 -22.90 -9.63
N ILE A 45 35.99 -22.87 -8.31
CA ILE A 45 36.97 -21.95 -7.71
C ILE A 45 38.24 -22.74 -7.47
N ASP A 46 39.08 -22.75 -8.50
CA ASP A 46 40.36 -23.48 -8.52
C ASP A 46 41.50 -22.63 -9.12
N GLY A 47 41.22 -21.37 -9.49
CA GLY A 47 42.17 -20.44 -10.09
C GLY A 47 42.32 -20.61 -11.61
N ASN A 48 41.61 -21.55 -12.23
CA ASN A 48 41.71 -21.83 -13.65
C ASN A 48 40.79 -20.90 -14.48
N PRO A 49 41.34 -19.96 -15.26
CA PRO A 49 40.54 -18.97 -15.99
C PRO A 49 39.76 -19.54 -17.19
N ASN A 50 39.86 -20.86 -17.44
CA ASN A 50 39.32 -21.52 -18.63
C ASN A 50 37.93 -22.13 -18.44
N ASP A 51 37.30 -21.94 -17.28
CA ASP A 51 35.89 -22.30 -17.12
C ASP A 51 35.03 -21.64 -18.21
N VAL A 52 34.07 -22.40 -18.75
CA VAL A 52 33.23 -21.93 -19.87
C VAL A 52 32.53 -20.62 -19.51
N ALA A 53 32.08 -20.47 -18.26
CA ALA A 53 31.49 -19.24 -17.73
C ALA A 53 32.45 -18.03 -17.86
N TRP A 54 33.74 -18.19 -17.56
CA TRP A 54 34.73 -17.13 -17.70
C TRP A 54 35.03 -16.79 -19.15
N THR A 55 35.11 -17.79 -20.03
CA THR A 55 35.41 -17.56 -21.46
C THR A 55 34.35 -16.71 -22.18
N ALA A 56 33.12 -16.69 -21.66
CA ALA A 56 32.01 -15.89 -22.20
C ALA A 56 32.05 -14.40 -21.80
N LEU A 57 32.94 -14.00 -20.90
CA LEU A 57 33.07 -12.64 -20.39
C LEU A 57 34.32 -11.95 -20.94
N GLU A 58 34.24 -10.62 -21.04
CA GLU A 58 35.36 -9.78 -21.44
C GLU A 58 36.21 -9.39 -20.24
N TRP A 59 37.52 -9.26 -20.46
CA TRP A 59 38.45 -8.76 -19.45
C TRP A 59 38.32 -7.24 -19.32
N ILE A 60 38.15 -6.77 -18.09
CA ILE A 60 38.08 -5.35 -17.74
C ILE A 60 39.45 -4.93 -17.20
N PRO A 61 40.13 -3.95 -17.82
CA PRO A 61 41.46 -3.52 -17.37
C PRO A 61 41.38 -2.65 -16.11
N LEU A 62 42.34 -2.81 -15.21
CA LEU A 62 42.60 -1.84 -14.13
C LEU A 62 43.48 -0.73 -14.71
N THR A 63 42.88 0.45 -14.92
CA THR A 63 43.52 1.56 -15.65
C THR A 63 43.94 2.71 -14.76
N LYS A 64 43.40 2.78 -13.55
CA LYS A 64 43.81 3.78 -12.55
C LYS A 64 45.01 3.23 -11.80
N SER A 65 45.92 4.10 -11.38
CA SER A 65 47.16 3.62 -10.77
C SER A 65 47.88 4.65 -9.91
N ASN A 66 48.63 4.15 -8.94
CA ASN A 66 49.68 4.89 -8.26
C ASN A 66 51.02 4.20 -8.54
N ASN A 67 52.03 4.96 -9.01
CA ASN A 67 53.40 4.48 -9.24
C ASN A 67 53.55 3.25 -10.17
N ARG A 68 52.70 3.10 -11.19
CA ARG A 68 52.72 1.94 -12.10
C ARG A 68 53.93 1.92 -13.05
N SER A 69 54.65 0.79 -13.08
CA SER A 69 55.60 0.43 -14.14
C SER A 69 54.93 -0.11 -15.41
N THR A 70 55.67 -0.14 -16.52
CA THR A 70 55.14 -0.60 -17.82
C THR A 70 54.80 -2.09 -17.87
N ASN A 71 55.44 -2.92 -17.04
CA ASN A 71 55.27 -4.38 -17.06
C ASN A 71 54.20 -4.87 -16.09
N PHE A 72 53.73 -3.99 -15.19
CA PHE A 72 52.67 -4.30 -14.26
C PHE A 72 51.30 -3.96 -14.87
N SER A 73 50.44 -4.97 -14.97
CA SER A 73 49.06 -4.80 -15.42
C SER A 73 48.13 -5.85 -14.81
N ALA A 74 46.88 -5.47 -14.62
CA ALA A 74 45.87 -6.36 -14.08
C ALA A 74 44.54 -6.17 -14.80
N TYR A 75 43.78 -7.26 -14.86
CA TYR A 75 42.46 -7.32 -15.48
C TYR A 75 41.55 -8.14 -14.59
N PHE A 76 40.25 -7.87 -14.65
CA PHE A 76 39.26 -8.69 -13.95
C PHE A 76 38.07 -9.04 -14.82
N LYS A 77 37.36 -10.07 -14.40
CA LYS A 77 36.02 -10.48 -14.84
C LYS A 77 35.15 -10.58 -13.60
N ILE A 78 33.87 -10.27 -13.76
CA ILE A 78 32.89 -10.34 -12.68
C ILE A 78 31.56 -10.86 -13.24
N SER A 79 30.94 -11.77 -12.50
CA SER A 79 29.68 -12.44 -12.83
C SER A 79 28.94 -12.76 -11.54
N TYR A 80 27.69 -13.21 -11.64
CA TYR A 80 26.94 -13.65 -10.48
C TYR A 80 25.97 -14.79 -10.80
N ASP A 81 25.51 -15.48 -9.77
CA ASP A 81 24.30 -16.30 -9.81
C ASP A 81 23.37 -15.90 -8.64
N ASP A 82 22.35 -16.70 -8.35
CA ASP A 82 21.40 -16.41 -7.27
C ASP A 82 22.02 -16.49 -5.86
N ALA A 83 23.17 -17.15 -5.71
CA ALA A 83 23.80 -17.39 -4.41
C ALA A 83 25.07 -16.57 -4.19
N ASN A 84 25.85 -16.30 -5.24
CA ASN A 84 27.18 -15.70 -5.14
C ASN A 84 27.46 -14.67 -6.23
N VAL A 85 28.38 -13.76 -5.91
CA VAL A 85 29.16 -13.00 -6.89
C VAL A 85 30.51 -13.68 -7.08
N TYR A 86 30.99 -13.68 -8.32
CA TYR A 86 32.25 -14.29 -8.72
C TYR A 86 33.16 -13.24 -9.32
N VAL A 87 34.44 -13.25 -8.92
CA VAL A 87 35.46 -12.36 -9.47
C VAL A 87 36.67 -13.19 -9.88
N LEU A 88 37.12 -13.03 -11.12
CA LEU A 88 38.36 -13.62 -11.62
C LEU A 88 39.32 -12.49 -11.96
N VAL A 89 40.53 -12.54 -11.42
CA VAL A 89 41.56 -11.51 -11.56
C VAL A 89 42.77 -12.13 -12.22
N LYS A 90 43.34 -11.43 -13.19
CA LYS A 90 44.58 -11.79 -13.89
C LYS A 90 45.60 -10.71 -13.65
N VAL A 91 46.76 -11.10 -13.12
CA VAL A 91 47.84 -10.16 -12.78
C VAL A 91 49.12 -10.51 -13.53
N TYR A 92 49.67 -9.53 -14.22
CA TYR A 92 50.99 -9.59 -14.84
C TYR A 92 52.00 -8.98 -13.87
N ASP A 93 52.59 -9.86 -13.08
CA ASP A 93 53.71 -9.60 -12.19
C ASP A 93 54.54 -10.89 -12.13
N ASP A 94 55.82 -10.80 -12.47
CA ASP A 94 56.76 -11.92 -12.55
C ASP A 94 57.48 -12.20 -11.22
N THR A 95 57.35 -11.31 -10.23
CA THR A 95 58.08 -11.38 -8.97
C THR A 95 57.21 -11.08 -7.73
N PRO A 96 56.11 -11.82 -7.50
CA PRO A 96 55.25 -11.54 -6.35
C PRO A 96 56.03 -11.68 -5.03
N PHE A 97 56.08 -10.60 -4.28
CA PHE A 97 56.85 -10.39 -3.07
C PHE A 97 55.95 -10.30 -1.85
N TYR A 98 56.42 -10.92 -0.76
CA TYR A 98 55.74 -10.90 0.52
C TYR A 98 56.59 -10.15 1.55
N THR A 99 56.01 -9.15 2.21
CA THR A 99 56.62 -8.43 3.33
C THR A 99 55.92 -8.79 4.65
N TYR A 100 56.71 -9.30 5.61
CA TYR A 100 56.21 -9.76 6.91
C TYR A 100 55.61 -8.65 7.78
N ASN A 101 55.94 -7.37 7.51
CA ASN A 101 55.59 -6.26 8.40
C ASN A 101 54.20 -5.67 8.13
N SER A 102 53.66 -5.84 6.92
CA SER A 102 52.35 -5.29 6.52
C SER A 102 51.79 -6.04 5.31
N GLU A 103 50.66 -6.71 5.49
CA GLU A 103 50.01 -7.48 4.43
C GLU A 103 49.60 -6.61 3.24
N TRP A 104 49.13 -5.39 3.49
CA TRP A 104 48.77 -4.42 2.45
C TRP A 104 49.96 -3.90 1.62
N GLN A 105 51.19 -4.13 2.09
CA GLN A 105 52.41 -3.81 1.34
C GLN A 105 52.91 -5.01 0.51
N SER A 106 52.34 -6.20 0.69
CA SER A 106 52.71 -7.37 -0.11
C SER A 106 51.94 -7.38 -1.42
N ASP A 107 52.42 -8.15 -2.40
CA ASP A 107 51.64 -8.45 -3.59
C ASP A 107 50.28 -9.03 -3.21
N ASN A 108 49.22 -8.36 -3.63
CA ASN A 108 47.88 -8.75 -3.24
C ASN A 108 46.81 -8.27 -4.22
N VAL A 109 45.69 -8.98 -4.15
CA VAL A 109 44.45 -8.58 -4.81
C VAL A 109 43.43 -8.27 -3.71
N ALA A 110 42.96 -7.04 -3.65
CA ALA A 110 41.90 -6.62 -2.76
C ALA A 110 40.62 -6.31 -3.54
N ILE A 111 39.51 -6.90 -3.12
CA ILE A 111 38.17 -6.62 -3.64
C ILE A 111 37.35 -5.91 -2.56
N TYR A 112 36.62 -4.90 -2.99
CA TYR A 112 35.80 -4.05 -2.14
C TYR A 112 34.35 -4.13 -2.60
N PHE A 113 33.43 -4.37 -1.68
CA PHE A 113 31.99 -4.31 -1.92
C PHE A 113 31.36 -3.28 -0.97
N SER A 114 30.39 -2.53 -1.47
CA SER A 114 29.48 -1.75 -0.64
C SER A 114 28.07 -1.96 -1.16
N MET A 115 27.26 -2.61 -0.32
CA MET A 115 25.88 -2.98 -0.64
C MET A 115 24.89 -1.84 -0.42
N ASP A 116 25.34 -0.73 0.17
CA ASP A 116 24.63 0.55 0.19
C ASP A 116 25.27 1.50 -0.83
N LEU A 117 24.44 2.14 -1.66
CA LEU A 117 24.90 3.10 -2.66
C LEU A 117 25.25 4.47 -2.05
N ILE A 118 24.67 4.78 -0.89
CA ILE A 118 24.78 6.10 -0.28
C ILE A 118 26.09 6.19 0.51
N TYR A 119 26.86 7.24 0.24
CA TYR A 119 27.97 7.63 1.10
C TYR A 119 27.42 8.48 2.25
N THR A 120 27.70 8.10 3.49
CA THR A 120 27.17 8.76 4.69
C THR A 120 27.88 10.06 5.06
N GLY A 121 28.95 10.43 4.35
CA GLY A 121 29.76 11.62 4.66
C GLY A 121 30.94 11.33 5.61
N GLU A 122 31.04 10.10 6.13
CA GLU A 122 32.08 9.67 7.06
C GLU A 122 32.84 8.48 6.49
N ASP A 123 34.17 8.48 6.63
CA ASP A 123 35.03 7.38 6.16
C ASP A 123 35.08 6.25 7.20
N ILE A 124 33.91 5.66 7.41
CA ILE A 124 33.67 4.56 8.34
C ILE A 124 33.03 3.41 7.57
N TYR A 125 33.63 2.22 7.69
CA TYR A 125 33.04 0.99 7.18
C TYR A 125 31.71 0.73 7.88
N SER A 126 30.63 0.72 7.11
CA SER A 126 29.29 0.38 7.57
C SER A 126 28.93 -1.07 7.23
N GLU A 127 27.84 -1.56 7.79
CA GLU A 127 27.30 -2.87 7.43
C GLU A 127 27.03 -2.97 5.92
N GLY A 128 27.40 -4.11 5.33
CA GLY A 128 27.38 -4.30 3.89
C GLY A 128 28.59 -3.72 3.16
N MET A 129 29.55 -3.10 3.86
CA MET A 129 30.88 -2.80 3.33
C MET A 129 31.86 -3.92 3.66
N TRP A 130 32.58 -4.37 2.63
CA TRP A 130 33.53 -5.46 2.69
C TRP A 130 34.81 -5.06 1.97
N HIS A 131 35.92 -5.33 2.64
CA HIS A 131 37.27 -5.33 2.08
C HIS A 131 37.81 -6.73 2.30
N ILE A 132 38.12 -7.41 1.20
CA ILE A 132 38.65 -8.77 1.22
C ILE A 132 39.92 -8.77 0.40
N ARG A 133 41.04 -9.11 1.03
CA ARG A 133 42.37 -9.15 0.43
C ARG A 133 42.85 -10.59 0.33
N TYR A 134 43.41 -10.96 -0.80
CA TYR A 134 44.16 -12.19 -0.97
C TYR A 134 45.61 -11.84 -1.22
N LEU A 135 46.49 -12.26 -0.31
CA LEU A 135 47.92 -12.13 -0.52
C LEU A 135 48.36 -13.12 -1.58
N SER A 136 48.94 -12.58 -2.64
CA SER A 136 49.51 -13.37 -3.72
C SER A 136 50.92 -13.75 -3.31
N GLY A 137 51.31 -15.01 -3.53
CA GLY A 137 52.65 -15.46 -3.20
C GLY A 137 52.99 -16.72 -3.97
N GLN A 138 54.29 -16.90 -4.27
CA GLN A 138 54.82 -18.05 -5.00
C GLN A 138 54.72 -19.38 -4.23
N SER A 139 54.22 -19.36 -2.99
CA SER A 139 53.97 -20.56 -2.20
C SER A 139 52.64 -20.46 -1.46
N SER A 140 51.93 -21.58 -1.41
CA SER A 140 50.64 -21.70 -0.73
C SER A 140 50.70 -21.37 0.77
N SER A 141 51.88 -21.42 1.40
CA SER A 141 52.07 -21.03 2.81
C SER A 141 52.00 -19.52 3.06
N LEU A 142 52.15 -18.69 2.03
CA LEU A 142 52.09 -17.24 2.12
C LEU A 142 50.75 -16.68 1.64
N GLN A 143 49.98 -17.48 0.90
CA GLN A 143 48.64 -17.15 0.45
C GLN A 143 47.68 -17.13 1.65
N LYS A 144 47.07 -15.97 1.89
CA LYS A 144 46.08 -15.80 2.96
C LYS A 144 45.03 -14.78 2.59
N VAL A 145 43.81 -15.00 3.10
CA VAL A 145 42.72 -14.04 3.01
C VAL A 145 42.70 -13.20 4.26
N THR A 146 42.79 -11.88 4.11
CA THR A 146 42.62 -10.90 5.19
C THR A 146 41.63 -9.82 4.79
N GLY A 147 41.33 -8.86 5.67
CA GLY A 147 40.40 -7.77 5.34
C GLY A 147 39.55 -7.29 6.51
N ARG A 148 38.47 -6.56 6.18
CA ARG A 148 37.60 -5.87 7.13
C ARG A 148 36.14 -5.87 6.67
N THR A 149 35.21 -5.85 7.63
CA THR A 149 33.79 -5.57 7.40
C THR A 149 33.27 -4.56 8.44
N GLY A 150 32.23 -3.80 8.10
CA GLY A 150 31.73 -2.67 8.89
C GLY A 150 30.87 -2.98 10.11
N ASN A 151 30.91 -4.20 10.64
CA ASN A 151 30.05 -4.59 11.76
C ASN A 151 30.76 -4.57 13.14
N ASN A 152 32.00 -4.08 13.24
CA ASN A 152 32.77 -4.27 14.49
C ASN A 152 33.88 -3.25 14.79
N GLY A 153 33.73 -1.98 14.41
CA GLY A 153 34.55 -0.87 14.93
C GLY A 153 36.05 -0.88 14.59
N ASP A 154 36.78 -1.97 14.79
CA ASP A 154 38.26 -2.01 14.78
C ASP A 154 38.88 -3.40 14.54
N THR A 155 38.15 -4.40 14.04
CA THR A 155 38.74 -5.74 13.86
C THR A 155 38.96 -6.11 12.38
N TRP A 156 40.23 -6.21 12.00
CA TRP A 156 40.76 -6.87 10.80
C TRP A 156 40.43 -8.37 10.79
N GLN A 157 39.16 -8.73 10.82
CA GLN A 157 38.73 -10.12 10.94
C GLN A 157 37.64 -10.44 9.93
N VAL A 158 38.07 -10.84 8.73
CA VAL A 158 37.24 -11.57 7.74
C VAL A 158 36.82 -12.96 8.21
N GLY A 159 37.09 -13.33 9.48
CA GLY A 159 36.84 -14.67 10.01
C GLY A 159 35.41 -15.16 9.81
N THR A 160 34.41 -14.26 9.80
CA THR A 160 33.01 -14.59 9.50
C THR A 160 32.81 -15.06 8.06
N ILE A 161 33.51 -14.47 7.09
CA ILE A 161 33.43 -14.89 5.69
C ILE A 161 34.18 -16.22 5.47
N LEU A 162 35.33 -16.39 6.12
CA LEU A 162 36.16 -17.59 5.99
C LEU A 162 35.52 -18.86 6.56
N GLN A 163 34.56 -18.71 7.46
CA GLN A 163 33.80 -19.85 8.02
C GLN A 163 32.64 -20.27 7.12
N ASN A 164 32.27 -19.47 6.12
CA ASN A 164 31.17 -19.79 5.23
C ASN A 164 31.63 -20.76 4.14
N SER A 165 30.98 -21.92 4.04
CA SER A 165 31.32 -22.96 3.05
C SER A 165 31.15 -22.53 1.59
N ASN A 166 30.36 -21.50 1.35
CA ASN A 166 30.16 -20.91 0.02
C ASN A 166 31.12 -19.76 -0.27
N PHE A 167 31.94 -19.33 0.69
CA PHE A 167 33.07 -18.46 0.39
C PHE A 167 34.26 -19.32 -0.06
N LYS A 168 34.80 -19.01 -1.22
CA LYS A 168 35.99 -19.70 -1.75
C LYS A 168 36.90 -18.68 -2.41
N VAL A 169 38.19 -18.92 -2.29
CA VAL A 169 39.22 -18.25 -3.07
C VAL A 169 40.25 -19.26 -3.49
N ALA A 170 40.76 -19.14 -4.70
CA ALA A 170 41.83 -19.98 -5.21
C ALA A 170 42.75 -19.15 -6.10
N GLN A 171 44.03 -19.51 -6.12
CA GLN A 171 45.01 -18.94 -7.01
C GLN A 171 45.63 -20.05 -7.85
N MET A 172 45.83 -19.79 -9.14
CA MET A 172 46.67 -20.59 -10.01
C MET A 172 47.96 -19.83 -10.28
N ASP A 173 49.07 -20.41 -9.84
CA ASP A 173 50.41 -19.85 -10.00
C ASP A 173 50.94 -20.12 -11.40
N TYR A 174 51.06 -19.05 -12.20
CA TYR A 174 51.84 -19.00 -13.43
C TYR A 174 52.14 -17.52 -13.72
N TYR A 175 53.03 -17.18 -14.65
CA TYR A 175 53.07 -15.80 -15.17
C TYR A 175 52.20 -15.74 -16.42
N PRO A 176 51.09 -14.96 -16.45
CA PRO A 176 50.46 -14.22 -15.36
C PRO A 176 49.69 -15.11 -14.38
N TYR A 177 49.52 -14.66 -13.14
CA TYR A 177 48.79 -15.43 -12.11
C TYR A 177 47.30 -15.05 -12.10
N PHE A 178 46.48 -15.97 -11.60
CA PHE A 178 45.03 -15.81 -11.56
C PHE A 178 44.50 -16.00 -10.15
N VAL A 179 43.61 -15.12 -9.71
CA VAL A 179 42.90 -15.25 -8.43
C VAL A 179 41.40 -15.28 -8.69
N GLU A 180 40.75 -16.33 -8.22
CA GLU A 180 39.30 -16.52 -8.34
C GLU A 180 38.63 -16.43 -6.99
N TRP A 181 37.50 -15.74 -6.96
CA TRP A 181 36.68 -15.52 -5.78
C TRP A 181 35.26 -15.99 -6.03
N GLN A 182 34.70 -16.69 -5.06
CA GLN A 182 33.27 -16.88 -4.88
C GLN A 182 32.88 -16.26 -3.55
N VAL A 183 32.01 -15.24 -3.60
CA VAL A 183 31.59 -14.48 -2.43
C VAL A 183 30.06 -14.57 -2.30
N PRO A 184 29.54 -15.13 -1.18
CA PRO A 184 28.10 -15.30 -1.00
C PRO A 184 27.35 -13.97 -0.84
N TRP A 185 26.24 -13.82 -1.56
CA TRP A 185 25.38 -12.63 -1.48
C TRP A 185 24.85 -12.40 -0.07
N ASN A 186 24.41 -13.46 0.62
CA ASN A 186 23.84 -13.34 1.96
C ASN A 186 24.82 -12.73 2.98
N LEU A 187 26.12 -12.99 2.84
CA LEU A 187 27.16 -12.39 3.66
C LEU A 187 27.39 -10.93 3.26
N LEU A 188 27.52 -10.67 1.95
CA LEU A 188 27.73 -9.31 1.46
C LEU A 188 26.61 -8.37 1.90
N ILE A 189 25.36 -8.84 1.78
CA ILE A 189 24.16 -8.06 2.09
C ILE A 189 24.03 -7.82 3.59
N GLY A 190 24.12 -8.84 4.46
CA GLY A 190 23.86 -8.65 5.89
C GLY A 190 22.52 -7.95 6.14
N ASN A 191 22.50 -6.87 6.94
CA ASN A 191 21.34 -5.96 7.08
C ASN A 191 21.46 -4.65 6.27
N SER A 192 22.32 -4.60 5.26
CA SER A 192 22.49 -3.40 4.41
C SER A 192 21.28 -3.15 3.50
N ASN A 193 21.21 -1.93 2.96
CA ASN A 193 20.14 -1.48 2.07
C ASN A 193 20.41 -1.86 0.59
N PHE A 194 20.61 -3.15 0.34
CA PHE A 194 20.78 -3.64 -1.03
C PHE A 194 19.45 -3.68 -1.78
N ASP A 195 19.37 -3.00 -2.92
CA ASP A 195 18.16 -2.93 -3.76
C ASP A 195 17.99 -4.15 -4.69
N HIS A 196 18.81 -5.19 -4.50
CA HIS A 196 18.88 -6.39 -5.33
C HIS A 196 19.24 -6.14 -6.81
N GLN A 197 19.78 -4.97 -7.15
CA GLN A 197 20.11 -4.60 -8.52
C GLN A 197 21.46 -3.90 -8.65
N ASN A 198 21.83 -3.06 -7.71
CA ASN A 198 22.97 -2.16 -7.78
C ASN A 198 23.80 -2.27 -6.49
N PHE A 199 25.12 -2.29 -6.64
CA PHE A 199 26.06 -2.20 -5.54
C PHE A 199 27.27 -1.41 -5.99
N LYS A 200 28.11 -0.98 -5.06
CA LYS A 200 29.42 -0.41 -5.39
C LYS A 200 30.51 -1.48 -5.26
N PHE A 201 31.47 -1.42 -6.16
CA PHE A 201 32.59 -2.34 -6.25
C PHE A 201 33.89 -1.57 -6.52
N GLU A 202 34.99 -2.09 -6.00
CA GLU A 202 36.33 -1.70 -6.44
C GLU A 202 37.24 -2.93 -6.39
N ILE A 203 38.28 -2.93 -7.21
CA ILE A 203 39.38 -3.87 -7.12
C ILE A 203 40.70 -3.10 -7.12
N GLU A 204 41.57 -3.46 -6.18
CA GLU A 204 42.94 -2.99 -6.07
C GLU A 204 43.89 -4.17 -6.26
N VAL A 205 44.94 -3.97 -7.04
CA VAL A 205 46.07 -4.90 -7.13
C VAL A 205 47.32 -4.15 -6.75
N ASP A 206 47.97 -4.65 -5.71
CA ASP A 206 49.25 -4.18 -5.20
C ASP A 206 50.37 -5.00 -5.80
N ASN A 207 51.42 -4.30 -6.26
CA ASN A 207 52.72 -4.88 -6.58
C ASN A 207 53.81 -4.34 -5.67
N CYS A 208 54.59 -5.22 -5.06
CA CYS A 208 55.69 -4.87 -4.18
C CYS A 208 57.02 -5.35 -4.75
N ASN A 209 57.78 -4.48 -5.39
CA ASN A 209 59.10 -4.87 -5.92
C ASN A 209 60.18 -4.87 -4.82
N SER A 210 59.97 -4.08 -3.76
CA SER A 210 60.85 -3.99 -2.59
C SER A 210 60.14 -3.27 -1.44
N TYR A 211 60.77 -3.19 -0.26
CA TYR A 211 60.20 -2.52 0.92
C TYR A 211 59.74 -1.06 0.69
N TYR A 212 60.24 -0.41 -0.36
CA TYR A 212 59.96 1.00 -0.67
C TYR A 212 59.27 1.21 -2.03
N GLU A 213 59.12 0.15 -2.84
CA GLU A 213 58.57 0.24 -4.19
C GLU A 213 57.23 -0.48 -4.22
N ARG A 214 56.17 0.32 -4.09
CA ARG A 214 54.77 -0.13 -4.18
C ARG A 214 54.12 0.49 -5.40
N GLU A 215 53.56 -0.37 -6.24
CA GLU A 215 52.73 0.01 -7.38
C GLU A 215 51.31 -0.45 -7.11
N GLN A 216 50.32 0.37 -7.47
CA GLN A 216 48.91 0.04 -7.28
C GLN A 216 48.17 0.20 -8.59
N LEU A 217 47.25 -0.73 -8.85
CA LEU A 217 46.29 -0.66 -9.92
C LEU A 217 44.88 -0.69 -9.34
N PHE A 218 43.99 0.13 -9.88
CA PHE A 218 42.58 0.18 -9.49
C PHE A 218 41.68 0.15 -10.72
N TRP A 219 40.44 -0.32 -10.55
CA TRP A 219 39.46 -0.28 -11.62
C TRP A 219 38.84 1.11 -11.76
N ASN A 220 38.23 1.64 -10.70
CA ASN A 220 37.44 2.88 -10.79
C ASN A 220 38.21 4.12 -10.31
N SER A 221 38.92 4.03 -9.18
CA SER A 221 39.57 5.18 -8.53
C SER A 221 40.92 4.85 -7.90
N ASN A 222 41.94 5.69 -8.10
CA ASN A 222 43.24 5.59 -7.44
C ASN A 222 43.40 6.47 -6.18
N TYR A 223 42.30 6.97 -5.61
CA TYR A 223 42.33 7.77 -4.37
C TYR A 223 42.82 6.97 -3.15
N ASP A 224 42.89 5.64 -3.24
CA ASP A 224 43.34 4.74 -2.16
C ASP A 224 42.59 4.97 -0.84
N ASP A 225 41.26 5.08 -0.92
CA ASP A 225 40.35 5.32 0.20
C ASP A 225 39.30 4.21 0.37
N GLN A 226 39.30 3.19 -0.49
CA GLN A 226 38.27 2.16 -0.50
C GLN A 226 38.35 1.25 0.72
N TRP A 227 39.49 1.22 1.41
CA TRP A 227 39.68 0.53 2.69
C TRP A 227 39.00 1.23 3.88
N THR A 228 38.46 2.45 3.71
CA THR A 228 37.62 3.14 4.72
C THR A 228 36.28 3.65 4.21
N SER A 229 36.09 3.78 2.89
CA SER A 229 34.99 4.57 2.33
C SER A 229 34.42 3.97 1.04
N ASN A 230 33.11 4.13 0.81
CA ASN A 230 32.48 3.79 -0.48
C ASN A 230 32.39 4.98 -1.45
N ARG A 231 33.02 6.11 -1.11
CA ARG A 231 32.91 7.38 -1.84
C ARG A 231 33.33 7.24 -3.30
N ASN A 232 34.50 6.64 -3.54
CA ASN A 232 35.13 6.58 -4.86
C ASN A 232 35.06 5.19 -5.52
N MET A 233 34.29 4.27 -4.96
CA MET A 233 34.05 2.95 -5.56
C MET A 233 33.17 3.08 -6.81
N GLY A 234 33.39 2.21 -7.80
CA GLY A 234 32.59 2.17 -9.02
C GLY A 234 31.23 1.55 -8.78
N TYR A 235 30.24 1.90 -9.60
CA TYR A 235 28.92 1.29 -9.52
C TYR A 235 28.82 0.05 -10.42
N VAL A 236 28.19 -0.99 -9.91
CA VAL A 236 27.92 -2.24 -10.61
C VAL A 236 26.42 -2.50 -10.61
N ARG A 237 25.90 -2.95 -11.75
CA ARG A 237 24.49 -3.29 -11.93
C ARG A 237 24.33 -4.69 -12.49
N LEU A 238 23.43 -5.45 -11.87
CA LEU A 238 23.04 -6.79 -12.29
C LEU A 238 22.20 -6.72 -13.58
N SER A 239 22.61 -7.42 -14.64
CA SER A 239 21.94 -7.37 -15.96
C SER A 239 20.56 -8.01 -15.97
N ASP A 240 20.31 -8.98 -15.09
CA ASP A 240 19.12 -9.83 -15.13
C ASP A 240 17.96 -9.32 -14.27
N VAL A 241 17.82 -8.01 -14.11
CA VAL A 241 16.47 -7.47 -13.90
C VAL A 241 15.75 -7.44 -15.26
N THR A 242 15.60 -8.63 -15.85
CA THR A 242 14.58 -8.85 -16.84
C THR A 242 13.27 -8.83 -16.07
N LEU A 243 12.63 -7.66 -16.05
CA LEU A 243 11.23 -7.54 -15.65
C LEU A 243 10.45 -8.60 -16.42
N ASN A 244 10.08 -9.69 -15.76
CA ASN A 244 9.29 -10.75 -16.38
C ASN A 244 8.01 -10.06 -16.89
N PRO A 245 7.77 -10.01 -18.23
CA PRO A 245 6.65 -9.27 -18.79
C PRO A 245 5.31 -9.74 -18.21
N GLU A 246 5.23 -10.99 -17.79
CA GLU A 246 4.06 -11.61 -17.20
C GLU A 246 3.83 -11.15 -15.76
N ILE A 247 4.89 -11.05 -14.95
CA ILE A 247 4.82 -10.47 -13.59
C ILE A 247 4.46 -8.98 -13.68
N CYS A 248 5.07 -8.24 -14.60
CA CYS A 248 4.73 -6.83 -14.81
C CYS A 248 3.28 -6.64 -15.25
N LYS A 249 2.78 -7.51 -16.14
CA LYS A 249 1.38 -7.50 -16.56
C LYS A 249 0.44 -7.78 -15.38
N GLN A 250 0.74 -8.78 -14.55
CA GLN A 250 -0.04 -9.06 -13.33
C GLN A 250 -0.07 -7.86 -12.37
N TYR A 251 1.06 -7.17 -12.21
CA TYR A 251 1.16 -5.98 -11.36
C TYR A 251 0.34 -4.82 -11.92
N VAL A 252 0.45 -4.57 -13.24
CA VAL A 252 -0.34 -3.55 -13.94
C VAL A 252 -1.84 -3.84 -13.86
N ASP A 253 -2.25 -5.10 -14.01
CA ASP A 253 -3.65 -5.48 -13.92
C ASP A 253 -4.18 -5.35 -12.48
N SER A 254 -3.37 -5.67 -11.47
CA SER A 254 -3.71 -5.42 -10.06
C SER A 254 -3.88 -3.92 -9.76
N LEU A 255 -3.01 -3.07 -10.32
CA LEU A 255 -3.13 -1.62 -10.20
C LEU A 255 -4.40 -1.08 -10.89
N LYS A 256 -4.78 -1.62 -12.05
CA LYS A 256 -6.05 -1.27 -12.72
C LYS A 256 -7.24 -1.64 -11.84
N LEU A 257 -7.26 -2.86 -11.28
CA LEU A 257 -8.33 -3.30 -10.38
C LEU A 257 -8.44 -2.40 -9.14
N SER A 258 -7.31 -2.03 -8.55
CA SER A 258 -7.29 -1.11 -7.41
C SER A 258 -7.82 0.27 -7.79
N ARG A 259 -7.39 0.83 -8.93
CA ARG A 259 -7.88 2.12 -9.45
C ARG A 259 -9.40 2.10 -9.67
N ASP A 260 -9.90 1.04 -10.30
CA ASP A 260 -11.32 0.93 -10.63
C ASP A 260 -12.17 0.77 -9.34
N SER A 261 -11.65 0.05 -8.34
CA SER A 261 -12.25 -0.05 -7.01
C SER A 261 -12.31 1.30 -6.29
N ILE A 262 -11.25 2.11 -6.36
CA ILE A 262 -11.23 3.48 -5.81
C ILE A 262 -12.27 4.36 -6.51
N SER A 263 -12.41 4.25 -7.84
CA SER A 263 -13.42 5.00 -8.60
C SER A 263 -14.84 4.63 -8.17
N LEU A 264 -15.12 3.33 -7.99
CA LEU A 264 -16.41 2.84 -7.50
C LEU A 264 -16.72 3.39 -6.09
N LEU A 265 -15.77 3.28 -5.15
CA LEU A 265 -15.93 3.79 -3.79
C LEU A 265 -16.14 5.30 -3.76
N THR A 266 -15.45 6.04 -4.63
CA THR A 266 -15.62 7.49 -4.79
C THR A 266 -17.04 7.83 -5.26
N ASN A 267 -17.57 7.07 -6.22
CA ASN A 267 -18.95 7.27 -6.69
C ASN A 267 -19.97 6.95 -5.60
N GLN A 268 -19.79 5.88 -4.84
CA GLN A 268 -20.65 5.54 -3.70
C GLN A 268 -20.64 6.63 -2.62
N LEU A 269 -19.46 7.16 -2.30
CA LEU A 269 -19.31 8.25 -1.34
C LEU A 269 -20.04 9.52 -1.80
N ASN A 270 -19.96 9.84 -3.10
CA ASN A 270 -20.68 10.98 -3.67
C ASN A 270 -22.20 10.81 -3.58
N GLN A 271 -22.72 9.60 -3.84
CA GLN A 271 -24.15 9.30 -3.67
C GLN A 271 -24.60 9.45 -2.21
N LEU A 272 -23.84 8.90 -1.27
CA LEU A 272 -24.13 9.04 0.17
C LEU A 272 -24.13 10.52 0.61
N ASN A 273 -23.24 11.34 0.06
CA ASN A 273 -23.24 12.78 0.34
C ASN A 273 -24.51 13.48 -0.18
N ILE A 274 -24.99 13.11 -1.37
CA ILE A 274 -26.25 13.63 -1.93
C ILE A 274 -27.44 13.23 -1.03
N GLU A 275 -27.51 11.96 -0.63
CA GLU A 275 -28.56 11.46 0.27
C GLU A 275 -28.55 12.19 1.61
N LYS A 276 -27.36 12.39 2.20
CA LYS A 276 -27.20 13.18 3.43
C LYS A 276 -27.70 14.62 3.27
N THR A 277 -27.39 15.27 2.15
CA THR A 277 -27.90 16.62 1.85
C THR A 277 -29.43 16.62 1.76
N ASN A 278 -30.03 15.64 1.10
CA ASN A 278 -31.48 15.52 0.98
C ASN A 278 -32.14 15.32 2.35
N LEU A 279 -31.62 14.42 3.18
CA LEU A 279 -32.09 14.21 4.56
C LEU A 279 -32.00 15.48 5.41
N THR A 280 -30.90 16.23 5.27
CA THR A 280 -30.71 17.50 5.98
C THR A 280 -31.77 18.53 5.56
N ASN A 281 -32.09 18.61 4.26
CA ASN A 281 -33.15 19.48 3.76
C ASN A 281 -34.53 19.08 4.29
N SER A 282 -34.85 17.78 4.29
CA SER A 282 -36.10 17.27 4.85
C SER A 282 -36.22 17.58 6.35
N LEU A 283 -35.15 17.42 7.12
CA LEU A 283 -35.13 17.76 8.54
C LEU A 283 -35.40 19.26 8.77
N ASN A 284 -34.78 20.13 7.98
CA ASN A 284 -35.02 21.57 8.05
C ASN A 284 -36.49 21.93 7.75
N GLN A 285 -37.12 21.27 6.77
CA GLN A 285 -38.53 21.49 6.46
C GLN A 285 -39.47 21.02 7.57
N LEU A 286 -39.17 19.87 8.19
CA LEU A 286 -39.92 19.39 9.34
C LEU A 286 -39.82 20.36 10.52
N GLN A 287 -38.63 20.92 10.78
CA GLN A 287 -38.44 21.92 11.83
C GLN A 287 -39.26 23.19 11.58
N LEU A 288 -39.31 23.67 10.33
CA LEU A 288 -40.13 24.83 9.97
C LEU A 288 -41.62 24.56 10.20
N THR A 289 -42.08 23.37 9.81
CA THR A 289 -43.46 22.93 10.00
C THR A 289 -43.81 22.87 11.49
N LEU A 290 -42.95 22.27 12.31
CA LEU A 290 -43.12 22.21 13.76
C LEU A 290 -43.21 23.62 14.38
N ASN A 291 -42.29 24.52 14.02
CA ASN A 291 -42.30 25.91 14.51
C ASN A 291 -43.56 26.68 14.08
N GLN A 292 -44.18 26.33 12.94
CA GLN A 292 -45.45 26.91 12.52
C GLN A 292 -46.61 26.37 13.34
N THR A 293 -46.70 25.05 13.52
CA THR A 293 -47.74 24.40 14.34
C THR A 293 -47.69 24.90 15.79
N GLU A 294 -46.50 25.10 16.36
CA GLU A 294 -46.35 25.67 17.71
C GLU A 294 -46.88 27.11 17.80
N ARG A 295 -46.65 27.93 16.77
CA ARG A 295 -47.20 29.29 16.71
C ARG A 295 -48.72 29.28 16.64
N GLU A 296 -49.29 28.45 15.77
CA GLU A 296 -50.74 28.29 15.63
C GLU A 296 -51.38 27.82 16.94
N ARG A 297 -50.78 26.81 17.60
CA ARG A 297 -51.22 26.33 18.91
C ARG A 297 -51.22 27.45 19.97
N ASN A 298 -50.15 28.25 20.01
CA ASN A 298 -50.06 29.36 20.96
C ASN A 298 -51.13 30.44 20.68
N THR A 299 -51.39 30.77 19.40
CA THR A 299 -52.48 31.69 19.02
C THR A 299 -53.85 31.18 19.45
N ILE A 300 -54.12 29.88 19.31
CA ILE A 300 -55.36 29.26 19.79
C ILE A 300 -55.45 29.35 21.32
N ALA A 301 -54.37 29.04 22.03
CA ALA A 301 -54.33 29.12 23.49
C ALA A 301 -54.61 30.56 24.00
N ASP A 302 -53.99 31.57 23.38
CA ASP A 302 -54.22 32.99 23.71
C ASP A 302 -55.66 33.42 23.43
N SER A 303 -56.24 32.95 22.32
CA SER A 303 -57.63 33.23 21.94
C SER A 303 -58.62 32.62 22.94
N LEU A 304 -58.37 31.37 23.37
CA LEU A 304 -59.16 30.69 24.40
C LEU A 304 -59.06 31.40 25.75
N ALA A 305 -57.87 31.84 26.15
CA ALA A 305 -57.67 32.60 27.38
C ALA A 305 -58.43 33.94 27.35
N THR A 306 -58.46 34.62 26.20
CA THR A 306 -59.23 35.85 25.99
C THR A 306 -60.73 35.60 26.11
N LEU A 307 -61.24 34.55 25.44
CA LEU A 307 -62.66 34.17 25.51
C LEU A 307 -63.07 33.83 26.95
N TYR A 308 -62.25 33.07 27.67
CA TYR A 308 -62.49 32.73 29.08
C TYR A 308 -62.58 33.99 29.94
N ASN A 309 -61.65 34.94 29.77
CA ASN A 309 -61.68 36.21 30.49
C ASN A 309 -62.91 37.06 30.18
N LEU A 310 -63.37 37.09 28.92
CA LEU A 310 -64.59 37.79 28.52
C LEU A 310 -65.84 37.16 29.17
N LEU A 311 -65.92 35.83 29.20
CA LEU A 311 -67.02 35.10 29.84
C LEU A 311 -67.06 35.32 31.36
N VAL A 312 -65.91 35.34 32.02
CA VAL A 312 -65.81 35.49 33.47
C VAL A 312 -66.00 36.95 33.93
N LYS A 313 -65.53 37.94 33.16
CA LYS A 313 -65.64 39.37 33.53
C LYS A 313 -66.95 40.05 33.12
N ASN A 314 -67.64 39.58 32.08
CA ASN A 314 -68.97 40.09 31.71
C ASN A 314 -70.08 39.20 32.26
N GLN A 315 -70.54 39.48 33.47
CA GLN A 315 -71.72 38.82 34.08
C GLN A 315 -73.07 39.10 33.37
N TYR A 316 -73.08 39.68 32.17
CA TYR A 316 -74.31 40.06 31.44
C TYR A 316 -74.32 39.70 29.95
N ILE A 317 -73.56 38.70 29.49
CA ILE A 317 -73.83 38.12 28.17
C ILE A 317 -75.00 37.14 28.31
N LYS A 318 -76.22 37.63 28.11
CA LYS A 318 -77.36 36.78 27.74
C LYS A 318 -77.05 36.23 26.35
N ILE A 319 -76.61 34.98 26.28
CA ILE A 319 -76.71 34.20 25.04
C ILE A 319 -78.22 34.10 24.77
N LEU A 320 -78.73 34.93 23.85
CA LEU A 320 -80.06 34.75 23.30
C LEU A 320 -80.11 33.31 22.81
N ALA A 321 -81.03 32.55 23.37
CA ALA A 321 -81.28 31.17 23.00
C ALA A 321 -81.25 31.08 21.47
N PHE A 322 -80.28 30.31 20.94
CA PHE A 322 -80.48 29.73 19.63
C PHE A 322 -81.73 28.86 19.79
N ASN A 323 -82.85 29.35 19.26
CA ASN A 323 -83.97 28.49 18.91
C ASN A 323 -83.39 27.26 18.23
N GLU A 324 -83.85 26.10 18.67
CA GLU A 324 -83.44 24.78 18.21
C GLU A 324 -83.38 24.72 16.67
N VAL A 325 -82.23 25.03 16.10
CA VAL A 325 -81.78 24.39 14.89
C VAL A 325 -81.05 23.17 15.40
N THR A 326 -81.80 22.09 15.58
CA THR A 326 -81.28 20.73 15.72
C THR A 326 -80.53 20.36 14.45
N THR A 327 -79.31 20.90 14.31
CA THR A 327 -78.25 20.16 13.67
C THR A 327 -77.61 19.33 14.76
N THR A 328 -78.14 18.11 14.92
CA THR A 328 -77.39 17.02 15.53
C THR A 328 -76.13 16.82 14.71
N VAL A 329 -75.07 17.57 15.04
CA VAL A 329 -73.72 17.06 14.79
C VAL A 329 -73.53 15.98 15.84
N ALA A 330 -73.93 14.77 15.48
CA ALA A 330 -73.45 13.58 16.17
C ALA A 330 -71.92 13.63 16.08
N MET A 331 -71.26 14.03 17.16
CA MET A 331 -69.88 13.59 17.37
C MET A 331 -69.94 12.08 17.60
N LYS A 332 -70.00 11.33 16.49
CA LYS A 332 -69.73 9.91 16.49
C LYS A 332 -68.24 9.79 16.78
N GLN A 333 -67.85 9.71 18.05
CA GLN A 333 -66.71 8.89 18.44
C GLN A 333 -67.09 7.45 18.07
N GLY A 334 -66.98 7.15 16.78
CA GLY A 334 -67.16 5.80 16.28
C GLY A 334 -65.89 5.04 16.63
N THR A 335 -65.92 4.24 17.69
CA THR A 335 -65.05 3.07 17.77
C THR A 335 -65.33 2.26 16.51
N VAL A 336 -64.47 2.36 15.49
CA VAL A 336 -64.63 1.51 14.31
C VAL A 336 -64.38 0.09 14.79
N ASN A 337 -65.39 -0.76 14.73
CA ASN A 337 -65.24 -2.14 15.11
C ASN A 337 -64.46 -2.83 13.98
N LEU A 338 -63.17 -3.12 14.23
CA LEU A 338 -62.25 -3.70 13.27
C LEU A 338 -61.64 -4.97 13.85
N HIS A 339 -61.81 -6.10 13.15
CA HIS A 339 -61.16 -7.36 13.48
C HIS A 339 -60.38 -7.89 12.28
N LEU A 340 -59.16 -8.37 12.54
CA LEU A 340 -58.27 -8.97 11.54
C LEU A 340 -57.93 -10.38 11.98
N TYR A 341 -58.22 -11.37 11.14
CA TYR A 341 -57.87 -12.75 11.46
C TYR A 341 -57.62 -13.61 10.21
N PRO A 342 -56.67 -14.55 10.26
CA PRO A 342 -55.72 -14.76 11.36
C PRO A 342 -54.68 -13.62 11.39
N ASN A 343 -54.32 -13.19 12.59
CA ASN A 343 -53.14 -12.37 12.84
C ASN A 343 -52.33 -13.09 13.93
N PRO A 344 -51.22 -13.77 13.59
CA PRO A 344 -50.45 -13.63 12.35
C PRO A 344 -51.08 -14.25 11.10
N ALA A 345 -50.94 -13.58 9.95
CA ALA A 345 -51.50 -13.97 8.66
C ALA A 345 -50.47 -14.72 7.80
N ARG A 346 -50.95 -15.72 7.05
CA ARG A 346 -50.13 -16.41 6.03
C ARG A 346 -50.32 -15.76 4.67
N ASN A 347 -51.23 -16.30 3.89
CA ASN A 347 -51.49 -15.93 2.49
C ASN A 347 -52.87 -15.28 2.32
N ARG A 348 -53.73 -15.33 3.34
CA ARG A 348 -55.05 -14.71 3.36
C ARG A 348 -55.34 -14.11 4.73
N MET A 349 -56.17 -13.09 4.72
CA MET A 349 -56.67 -12.43 5.93
C MET A 349 -58.12 -12.01 5.72
N VAL A 350 -58.92 -12.19 6.76
CA VAL A 350 -60.28 -11.67 6.83
C VAL A 350 -60.27 -10.37 7.62
N ILE A 351 -61.01 -9.40 7.12
CA ILE A 351 -61.20 -8.08 7.71
C ILE A 351 -62.69 -7.91 7.97
N GLU A 352 -63.07 -7.83 9.24
CA GLU A 352 -64.40 -7.40 9.63
C GLU A 352 -64.34 -5.94 10.04
N CYS A 353 -65.17 -5.10 9.41
CA CYS A 353 -65.17 -3.67 9.66
C CYS A 353 -66.61 -3.17 9.68
N SER A 354 -66.95 -2.34 10.67
CA SER A 354 -68.25 -1.65 10.71
C SER A 354 -68.42 -0.55 9.63
N GLU A 355 -67.51 -0.46 8.66
CA GLU A 355 -67.49 0.50 7.57
C GLU A 355 -67.20 -0.18 6.24
N ASN A 356 -67.76 0.37 5.16
CA ASN A 356 -67.54 -0.17 3.82
C ASN A 356 -66.10 0.11 3.37
N ILE A 357 -65.34 -0.94 3.11
CA ILE A 357 -63.96 -0.84 2.62
C ILE A 357 -63.96 -0.81 1.10
N THR A 358 -63.33 0.20 0.51
CA THR A 358 -63.22 0.38 -0.95
C THR A 358 -61.88 -0.12 -1.49
N SER A 359 -60.82 -0.05 -0.70
CA SER A 359 -59.50 -0.56 -1.07
C SER A 359 -58.64 -0.81 0.16
N TYR A 360 -57.58 -1.59 -0.01
CA TYR A 360 -56.52 -1.72 0.97
C TYR A 360 -55.15 -1.46 0.34
N SER A 361 -54.22 -1.00 1.17
CA SER A 361 -52.82 -0.82 0.84
C SER A 361 -51.95 -1.42 1.93
N ILE A 362 -50.87 -2.11 1.55
CA ILE A 362 -49.90 -2.68 2.49
C ILE A 362 -48.61 -1.90 2.39
N TYR A 363 -48.06 -1.48 3.53
CA TYR A 363 -46.79 -0.78 3.64
C TYR A 363 -45.83 -1.54 4.55
N THR A 364 -44.53 -1.34 4.34
CA THR A 364 -43.51 -1.67 5.35
C THR A 364 -43.70 -0.82 6.61
N THR A 365 -43.06 -1.21 7.72
CA THR A 365 -43.02 -0.38 8.94
C THR A 365 -42.30 0.96 8.72
N SER A 366 -41.45 1.06 7.70
CA SER A 366 -40.81 2.31 7.25
C SER A 366 -41.70 3.18 6.35
N GLY A 367 -42.93 2.73 6.02
CA GLY A 367 -43.89 3.49 5.20
C GLY A 367 -43.74 3.32 3.69
N THR A 368 -42.94 2.35 3.21
CA THR A 368 -42.84 2.03 1.77
C THR A 368 -44.05 1.22 1.32
N LEU A 369 -44.76 1.67 0.29
CA LEU A 369 -45.91 0.96 -0.29
C LEU A 369 -45.46 -0.33 -0.97
N ILE A 370 -46.12 -1.44 -0.65
CA ILE A 370 -45.85 -2.76 -1.24
C ILE A 370 -46.93 -3.12 -2.27
N THR A 371 -48.20 -2.96 -1.90
CA THR A 371 -49.32 -3.22 -2.81
C THR A 371 -50.52 -2.35 -2.48
N THR A 372 -51.36 -2.12 -3.47
CA THR A 372 -52.71 -1.57 -3.31
C THR A 372 -53.68 -2.42 -4.11
N SER A 373 -54.90 -2.60 -3.61
CA SER A 373 -55.93 -3.36 -4.31
C SER A 373 -57.31 -2.84 -3.95
N ALA A 374 -58.16 -2.71 -4.96
CA ALA A 374 -59.57 -2.37 -4.78
C ALA A 374 -60.30 -3.58 -4.20
N ILE A 375 -61.19 -3.34 -3.24
CA ILE A 375 -62.08 -4.37 -2.71
C ILE A 375 -63.45 -4.15 -3.33
N SER A 376 -63.94 -5.14 -4.07
CA SER A 376 -65.32 -5.12 -4.53
C SER A 376 -66.24 -5.42 -3.34
N PRO A 377 -67.31 -4.64 -3.11
CA PRO A 377 -68.19 -4.82 -1.96
C PRO A 377 -68.98 -6.13 -2.12
N ALA A 378 -68.42 -7.22 -1.59
CA ALA A 378 -69.09 -8.49 -1.42
C ALA A 378 -69.24 -8.70 0.09
N ASN A 379 -70.40 -8.29 0.61
CA ASN A 379 -70.78 -8.29 2.02
C ASN A 379 -70.15 -7.15 2.85
N PRO A 380 -70.94 -6.14 3.30
CA PRO A 380 -70.41 -4.89 3.87
C PRO A 380 -69.64 -5.05 5.19
N ASP A 381 -69.77 -6.20 5.85
CA ASP A 381 -69.24 -6.42 7.20
C ASP A 381 -68.04 -7.39 7.25
N ARG A 382 -67.68 -8.05 6.14
CA ARG A 382 -66.61 -9.06 6.11
C ARG A 382 -65.94 -9.16 4.74
N TYR A 383 -64.64 -8.87 4.69
CA TYR A 383 -63.83 -8.84 3.47
C TYR A 383 -62.70 -9.86 3.55
N GLU A 384 -62.57 -10.72 2.55
CA GLU A 384 -61.42 -11.63 2.43
C GLU A 384 -60.41 -11.05 1.45
N ILE A 385 -59.16 -10.90 1.90
CA ILE A 385 -58.07 -10.42 1.05
C ILE A 385 -56.98 -11.48 0.93
N GLU A 386 -56.45 -11.61 -0.29
CA GLU A 386 -55.23 -12.38 -0.53
C GLU A 386 -54.02 -11.46 -0.31
N LEU A 387 -53.08 -11.92 0.51
CA LEU A 387 -51.85 -11.21 0.77
C LEU A 387 -50.87 -11.51 -0.37
N PRO A 388 -50.12 -10.51 -0.87
CA PRO A 388 -49.03 -10.78 -1.80
C PRO A 388 -47.95 -11.63 -1.12
N LEU A 389 -46.98 -12.08 -1.91
CA LEU A 389 -45.85 -12.84 -1.39
C LEU A 389 -44.95 -11.93 -0.54
N LEU A 390 -45.26 -11.83 0.75
CA LEU A 390 -44.53 -11.06 1.74
C LEU A 390 -43.58 -11.96 2.53
N ALA A 391 -42.39 -11.45 2.86
CA ALA A 391 -41.49 -12.08 3.82
C ALA A 391 -42.11 -12.08 5.23
N PRO A 392 -41.75 -13.02 6.12
CA PRO A 392 -42.18 -12.98 7.51
C PRO A 392 -41.78 -11.66 8.19
N GLY A 393 -42.71 -11.01 8.90
CA GLY A 393 -42.45 -9.69 9.48
C GLY A 393 -43.71 -8.87 9.79
N LEU A 394 -43.52 -7.69 10.38
CA LEU A 394 -44.61 -6.77 10.73
C LEU A 394 -44.88 -5.79 9.57
N TYR A 395 -46.15 -5.55 9.25
CA TYR A 395 -46.58 -4.68 8.15
C TYR A 395 -47.73 -3.76 8.58
N ASN A 396 -47.84 -2.59 7.92
CA ASN A 396 -48.98 -1.67 8.06
C ASN A 396 -50.01 -1.97 6.97
N LEU A 397 -51.26 -2.19 7.36
CA LEU A 397 -52.42 -2.28 6.48
C LEU A 397 -53.22 -0.99 6.59
N HIS A 398 -53.37 -0.28 5.48
CA HIS A 398 -54.25 0.88 5.38
C HIS A 398 -55.52 0.47 4.65
N LEU A 399 -56.68 0.71 5.26
CA LEU A 399 -58.00 0.44 4.72
C LEU A 399 -58.65 1.76 4.37
N GLN A 400 -58.98 1.94 3.11
CA GLN A 400 -59.80 3.06 2.68
C GLN A 400 -61.26 2.69 2.87
N THR A 401 -61.94 3.44 3.73
CA THR A 401 -63.38 3.30 3.97
C THR A 401 -64.14 4.47 3.35
N ASN A 402 -65.47 4.36 3.36
CA ASN A 402 -66.36 5.45 3.02
C ASN A 402 -66.34 6.62 4.03
N LYS A 403 -65.71 6.48 5.21
CA LYS A 403 -65.61 7.55 6.21
C LYS A 403 -64.19 8.05 6.49
N GLY A 404 -63.17 7.38 5.94
CA GLY A 404 -61.78 7.79 6.10
C GLY A 404 -60.81 6.66 5.84
N THR A 405 -59.58 6.82 6.33
CA THR A 405 -58.54 5.80 6.25
C THR A 405 -58.30 5.22 7.64
N ILE A 406 -58.27 3.90 7.75
CA ILE A 406 -57.93 3.17 8.98
C ILE A 406 -56.58 2.51 8.79
N ALA A 407 -55.64 2.72 9.70
CA ALA A 407 -54.33 2.08 9.68
C ALA A 407 -54.20 1.08 10.83
N VAL A 408 -53.72 -0.12 10.53
CA VAL A 408 -53.62 -1.23 11.49
C VAL A 408 -52.39 -2.08 11.19
N LEU A 409 -51.78 -2.66 12.22
CA LEU A 409 -50.62 -3.54 12.09
C LEU A 409 -51.04 -5.00 12.00
N PHE A 410 -50.36 -5.78 11.16
CA PHE A 410 -50.48 -7.24 11.14
C PHE A 410 -49.12 -7.92 11.01
N LEU A 411 -49.00 -9.12 11.56
CA LEU A 411 -47.80 -9.95 11.47
C LEU A 411 -47.96 -10.98 10.34
N ARG A 412 -46.98 -11.06 9.44
CA ARG A 412 -46.87 -12.07 8.40
C ARG A 412 -46.01 -13.25 8.90
N GLN A 413 -46.52 -14.47 8.76
CA GLN A 413 -45.89 -15.71 9.24
C GLN A 413 -45.07 -16.48 8.20
#